data_AF-A0A2T2TD89-F1
#
_entry.id   AF-A0A2T2TD89-F1
#
_cell.length_a   1.000
_cell.length_b   1.000
_cell.length_c   1.000
_cell.angle_alpha   90.00
_cell.angle_beta   90.00
_cell.angle_gamma   90.00
#
_symmetry.space_group_name_H-M   'P 1'
#
loop_
_entity.id
_entity.type
_entity.pdbx_description
1 polymer ?
#
loop_
_entity_poly.entity_id
_entity_poly.type
_entity_poly.pdbx_seq_one_letter_code
_entity_poly.pdbx_strand_id
1 'polypeptide(L)'
;MPITFPPAVRNAWGADVTDEVARVLDETFERRAVSRGEFHEVTGRLDVIEERLDGIDGRLDRMDERFNQMDQRFDAMNARMDERFDALNARMDERFDAMNRRMDERSEHIDEKLGQMNARIDQVHEAMRVQTRWTVGTIALFGTIVTVLLAIAQFTAG
;
A
#
# COMPACT_ATOMS: atom_id res chain seq x y z
N MET A 1 -70.55 -5.97 -34.21
CA MET A 1 -71.89 -6.49 -34.59
C MET A 1 -72.84 -5.33 -34.35
N PRO A 2 -73.63 -4.88 -35.34
CA PRO A 2 -74.51 -3.75 -35.14
C PRO A 2 -75.51 -4.07 -34.02
N ILE A 3 -75.63 -3.17 -33.05
CA ILE A 3 -76.57 -3.30 -31.96
C ILE A 3 -77.99 -3.28 -32.54
N THR A 4 -78.76 -4.33 -32.31
CA THR A 4 -80.14 -4.42 -32.79
C THR A 4 -81.10 -4.53 -31.61
N PHE A 5 -82.14 -3.69 -31.63
CA PHE A 5 -83.16 -3.69 -30.58
C PHE A 5 -84.22 -4.76 -30.83
N PRO A 6 -84.71 -5.43 -29.77
CA PRO A 6 -85.81 -6.39 -29.88
C PRO A 6 -87.09 -5.78 -30.48
N PRO A 7 -87.95 -6.58 -31.15
CA PRO A 7 -89.15 -6.08 -31.82
C PRO A 7 -90.11 -5.29 -30.91
N ALA A 8 -90.20 -5.67 -29.64
CA ALA A 8 -91.04 -4.99 -28.66
C ALA A 8 -90.62 -3.52 -28.45
N VAL A 9 -89.31 -3.25 -28.47
CA VAL A 9 -88.75 -1.89 -28.30
C VAL A 9 -88.90 -1.09 -29.59
N ARG A 10 -88.65 -1.71 -30.74
CA ARG A 10 -88.83 -1.11 -32.07
C ARG A 10 -90.27 -0.65 -32.30
N ASN A 11 -91.24 -1.46 -31.88
CA ASN A 11 -92.66 -1.13 -32.01
C ASN A 11 -93.11 -0.05 -31.02
N ALA A 12 -92.49 0.02 -29.84
CA ALA A 12 -92.86 0.99 -28.81
C ALA A 12 -92.27 2.38 -29.05
N TRP A 13 -91.03 2.48 -29.54
CA TRP A 13 -90.30 3.75 -29.68
C TRP A 13 -90.23 4.24 -31.14
N GLY A 14 -90.66 3.42 -32.10
CA GLY A 14 -90.55 3.70 -33.52
C GLY A 14 -89.17 3.33 -34.07
N ALA A 15 -89.14 2.92 -35.34
CA ALA A 15 -87.91 2.45 -36.00
C ALA A 15 -86.81 3.52 -36.01
N ASP A 16 -87.17 4.77 -36.33
CA ASP A 16 -86.24 5.89 -36.45
C ASP A 16 -85.48 6.18 -35.15
N VAL A 17 -86.17 6.16 -34.01
CA VAL A 17 -85.54 6.39 -32.70
C VAL A 17 -84.68 5.20 -32.30
N THR A 18 -85.12 3.97 -32.55
CA THR A 18 -84.32 2.78 -32.23
C THR A 18 -83.06 2.68 -33.08
N ASP A 19 -83.11 3.07 -34.35
CA ASP A 19 -81.96 3.04 -35.24
C ASP A 19 -80.96 4.15 -34.89
N GLU A 20 -81.44 5.32 -34.47
CA GLU A 20 -80.58 6.41 -33.99
C GLU A 20 -79.88 6.06 -32.67
N VAL A 21 -80.61 5.49 -31.71
CA VAL A 21 -80.02 5.03 -30.45
C VAL A 21 -79.03 3.88 -30.70
N ALA A 22 -79.34 2.97 -31.64
CA ALA A 22 -78.42 1.89 -32.00
C ALA A 22 -77.12 2.45 -32.58
N ARG A 23 -77.23 3.46 -33.45
CA ARG A 23 -76.09 4.17 -34.05
C ARG A 23 -75.23 4.86 -33.00
N VAL A 24 -75.83 5.59 -32.06
CA VAL A 24 -75.10 6.28 -30.99
C VAL A 24 -74.43 5.30 -30.04
N LEU A 25 -75.09 4.20 -29.68
CA LEU A 25 -74.49 3.16 -28.85
C LEU A 25 -73.33 2.50 -29.58
N ASP A 26 -73.49 2.10 -30.84
CA ASP A 26 -72.43 1.48 -31.64
C ASP A 26 -71.21 2.41 -31.77
N GLU A 27 -71.44 3.70 -32.05
CA GLU A 27 -70.39 4.72 -32.11
C GLU A 27 -69.68 4.91 -30.75
N THR A 28 -70.44 4.90 -29.65
CA THR A 28 -69.87 5.08 -28.30
C THR A 28 -69.09 3.85 -27.86
N PHE A 29 -69.59 2.66 -28.18
CA PHE A 29 -68.91 1.40 -27.89
C PHE A 29 -67.63 1.27 -28.72
N GLU A 30 -67.64 1.57 -30.02
CA GLU A 30 -66.43 1.56 -30.85
C GLU A 30 -65.42 2.64 -30.41
N ARG A 31 -65.86 3.82 -29.97
CA ARG A 31 -64.96 4.86 -29.44
C ARG A 31 -64.28 4.49 -28.11
N ARG A 32 -64.87 3.59 -27.32
CA ARG A 32 -64.41 3.27 -25.96
C ARG A 32 -64.00 1.82 -25.76
N ALA A 33 -64.31 0.94 -26.69
CA ALA A 33 -63.85 -0.43 -26.71
C ALA A 33 -62.39 -0.45 -27.16
N VAL A 34 -61.51 -0.81 -26.24
CA VAL A 34 -60.16 -1.24 -26.61
C VAL A 34 -60.31 -2.52 -27.41
N SER A 35 -59.77 -2.55 -28.62
CA SER A 35 -59.87 -3.74 -29.47
C SER A 35 -59.09 -4.89 -28.82
N ARG A 36 -59.57 -6.14 -29.00
CA ARG A 36 -58.81 -7.33 -28.57
C ARG A 36 -57.38 -7.34 -29.14
N GLY A 37 -57.16 -6.73 -30.31
CA GLY A 37 -55.84 -6.58 -30.91
C GLY A 37 -54.89 -5.70 -30.08
N GLU A 38 -55.38 -4.55 -29.58
CA GLU A 38 -54.59 -3.64 -28.74
C GLU A 38 -54.23 -4.30 -27.39
N PHE A 39 -55.15 -5.09 -26.83
CA PHE A 39 -54.87 -5.88 -25.62
C PHE A 39 -53.80 -6.95 -25.84
N HIS A 40 -53.85 -7.66 -26.98
CA HIS A 40 -52.81 -8.62 -27.34
C HIS A 40 -51.46 -7.96 -27.60
N GLU A 41 -51.43 -6.78 -28.21
CA GLU A 41 -50.19 -6.02 -28.40
C GLU A 41 -49.56 -5.62 -27.06
N VAL A 42 -50.38 -5.10 -26.13
CA VAL A 42 -49.91 -4.75 -24.78
C VAL A 42 -49.39 -5.98 -24.04
N THR A 43 -50.10 -7.11 -24.12
CA THR A 43 -49.68 -8.36 -23.47
C THR A 43 -48.35 -8.84 -24.06
N GLY A 44 -48.19 -8.87 -25.38
CA GLY A 44 -46.92 -9.27 -26.00
C GLY A 44 -45.76 -8.33 -25.65
N ARG A 45 -46.02 -7.02 -25.47
CA ARG A 45 -45.01 -6.08 -24.96
C ARG A 45 -44.64 -6.35 -23.51
N LEU A 46 -45.58 -6.79 -22.68
CA LEU A 46 -45.32 -7.18 -21.29
C LEU A 46 -44.46 -8.46 -21.24
N ASP A 47 -44.76 -9.46 -22.07
CA ASP A 47 -43.96 -10.69 -22.15
C ASP A 47 -42.50 -10.38 -22.52
N VAL A 48 -42.28 -9.47 -23.48
CA VAL A 48 -40.92 -9.02 -23.85
C VAL A 48 -40.24 -8.24 -22.72
N ILE A 49 -41.00 -7.49 -21.92
CA ILE A 49 -40.44 -6.80 -20.75
C ILE A 49 -40.03 -7.82 -19.68
N GLU A 50 -40.84 -8.84 -19.44
CA GLU A 50 -40.55 -9.92 -18.48
C GLU A 50 -39.27 -10.66 -18.87
N GLU A 51 -39.12 -11.08 -20.13
CA GLU A 51 -37.89 -11.72 -20.62
C GLU A 51 -36.65 -10.82 -20.44
N ARG A 52 -36.81 -9.51 -20.67
CA ARG A 52 -35.72 -8.55 -20.47
C ARG A 52 -35.38 -8.37 -19.00
N LEU A 53 -36.35 -8.42 -18.10
CA LEU A 53 -36.12 -8.35 -16.65
C LEU A 53 -35.39 -9.59 -16.16
N ASP A 54 -35.81 -10.79 -16.56
CA ASP A 54 -35.09 -12.04 -16.26
C ASP A 54 -33.64 -11.99 -16.77
N GLY A 55 -33.43 -11.43 -17.96
CA GLY A 55 -32.09 -11.21 -18.52
C GLY A 55 -31.25 -10.20 -17.74
N ILE A 56 -31.87 -9.22 -17.09
CA ILE A 56 -31.21 -8.26 -16.19
C ILE A 56 -30.85 -8.94 -14.88
N ASP A 57 -31.77 -9.68 -14.27
CA ASP A 57 -31.54 -10.38 -13.00
C ASP A 57 -30.38 -11.37 -13.14
N GLY A 58 -30.36 -12.18 -14.21
CA GLY A 58 -29.23 -13.08 -14.46
C GLY A 58 -27.91 -12.35 -14.74
N ARG A 59 -27.93 -11.10 -15.21
CA ARG A 59 -26.71 -10.28 -15.34
C ARG A 59 -26.25 -9.72 -13.99
N LEU A 60 -27.19 -9.34 -13.12
CA LEU A 60 -26.90 -8.87 -11.76
C LEU A 60 -26.30 -9.99 -10.92
N ASP A 61 -26.86 -11.20 -10.96
CA ASP A 61 -26.29 -12.37 -10.27
C ASP A 61 -24.83 -12.65 -10.69
N ARG A 62 -24.55 -12.54 -12.00
CA ARG A 62 -23.18 -12.69 -12.52
C ARG A 62 -22.27 -11.53 -12.11
N MET A 63 -22.80 -10.33 -11.91
CA MET A 63 -22.02 -9.21 -11.39
C MET A 63 -21.69 -9.44 -9.92
N ASP A 64 -22.65 -9.85 -9.10
CA ASP A 64 -22.45 -10.14 -7.68
C ASP A 64 -21.41 -11.25 -7.48
N GLU A 65 -21.48 -12.32 -8.27
CA GLU A 65 -20.47 -13.40 -8.23
C GLU A 65 -19.07 -12.87 -8.59
N ARG A 66 -18.96 -11.98 -9.59
CA ARG A 66 -17.69 -11.37 -9.97
C ARG A 66 -17.16 -10.42 -8.89
N PHE A 67 -18.04 -9.69 -8.21
CA PHE A 67 -17.65 -8.83 -7.08
C PHE A 67 -17.15 -9.67 -5.91
N ASN A 68 -17.85 -10.74 -5.54
CA ASN A 68 -17.40 -11.66 -4.50
C ASN A 68 -16.02 -12.27 -4.80
N GLN A 69 -15.78 -12.68 -6.06
CA GLN A 69 -14.46 -13.17 -6.48
C GLN A 69 -13.38 -12.08 -6.44
N MET A 70 -13.75 -10.83 -6.72
CA MET A 70 -12.84 -9.71 -6.65
C MET A 70 -12.45 -9.42 -5.19
N ASP A 71 -13.41 -9.42 -4.27
CA ASP A 71 -13.17 -9.23 -2.84
C ASP A 71 -12.23 -10.33 -2.30
N GLN A 72 -12.49 -11.60 -2.62
CA GLN A 72 -11.60 -12.71 -2.23
C GLN A 72 -10.17 -12.53 -2.77
N ARG A 73 -10.02 -12.02 -4.00
CA ARG A 73 -8.70 -11.74 -4.58
C ARG A 73 -8.01 -10.58 -3.88
N PHE A 74 -8.74 -9.54 -3.50
CA PHE A 74 -8.21 -8.42 -2.74
C PHE A 74 -7.76 -8.85 -1.34
N ASP A 75 -8.56 -9.65 -0.64
CA ASP A 75 -8.21 -10.20 0.68
C ASP A 75 -6.95 -11.07 0.60
N ALA A 76 -6.86 -11.95 -0.40
CA ALA A 76 -5.67 -12.78 -0.62
C ALA A 76 -4.43 -11.94 -0.96
N MET A 77 -4.60 -10.85 -1.73
CA MET A 77 -3.50 -9.94 -2.05
C MET A 77 -3.02 -9.17 -0.81
N ASN A 78 -3.93 -8.69 0.03
CA ASN A 78 -3.62 -8.00 1.27
C ASN A 78 -2.86 -8.93 2.23
N ALA A 79 -3.38 -10.13 2.47
CA ALA A 79 -2.72 -11.12 3.33
C ALA A 79 -1.29 -11.45 2.86
N ARG A 80 -1.09 -11.59 1.54
CA ARG A 80 0.24 -11.82 0.96
C ARG A 80 1.17 -10.61 1.08
N MET A 81 0.62 -9.39 1.02
CA MET A 81 1.41 -8.18 1.25
C MET A 81 1.86 -8.10 2.71
N ASP A 82 0.96 -8.33 3.65
CA ASP A 82 1.26 -8.32 5.08
C ASP A 82 2.35 -9.33 5.42
N GLU A 83 2.21 -10.59 4.96
CA GLU A 83 3.23 -11.63 5.15
C GLU A 83 4.60 -11.22 4.59
N ARG A 84 4.62 -10.57 3.42
CA ARG A 84 5.87 -10.08 2.80
C ARG A 84 6.48 -8.92 3.59
N PHE A 85 5.67 -8.01 4.12
CA PHE A 85 6.15 -6.91 4.94
C PHE A 85 6.72 -7.42 6.26
N ASP A 86 6.04 -8.35 6.92
CA ASP A 86 6.52 -8.97 8.15
C ASP A 86 7.84 -9.72 7.93
N ALA A 87 7.95 -10.51 6.86
CA ALA A 87 9.18 -11.20 6.51
C ALA A 87 10.33 -10.23 6.17
N LEU A 88 10.03 -9.10 5.52
CA LEU A 88 11.02 -8.07 5.21
C LEU A 88 11.50 -7.36 6.47
N ASN A 89 10.58 -7.01 7.39
CA ASN A 89 10.91 -6.41 8.67
C ASN A 89 11.80 -7.33 9.51
N ALA A 90 11.41 -8.60 9.67
CA ALA A 90 12.21 -9.59 10.40
C ALA A 90 13.63 -9.72 9.82
N ARG A 91 13.76 -9.78 8.48
CA ARG A 91 15.06 -9.85 7.81
C ARG A 91 15.89 -8.56 8.00
N MET A 92 15.25 -7.41 8.05
CA MET A 92 15.93 -6.14 8.30
C MET A 92 16.43 -6.08 9.74
N ASP A 93 15.61 -6.46 10.71
CA ASP A 93 15.99 -6.53 12.13
C ASP A 93 17.19 -7.46 12.32
N GLU A 94 17.14 -8.69 11.78
CA GLU A 94 18.27 -9.63 11.83
C GLU A 94 19.55 -9.05 11.21
N ARG A 95 19.44 -8.30 10.11
CA ARG A 95 20.58 -7.65 9.46
C ARG A 95 21.13 -6.51 10.30
N PHE A 96 20.27 -5.71 10.92
CA PHE A 96 20.67 -4.63 11.82
C PHE A 96 21.38 -5.20 13.06
N ASP A 97 20.83 -6.25 13.66
CA ASP A 97 21.46 -6.92 14.81
C ASP A 97 22.82 -7.54 14.46
N ALA A 98 22.94 -8.15 13.28
CA ALA A 98 24.21 -8.66 12.79
C ALA A 98 25.23 -7.53 12.54
N MET A 99 24.77 -6.39 12.02
CA MET A 99 25.61 -5.23 11.78
C MET A 99 26.08 -4.59 13.10
N ASN A 100 25.19 -4.46 14.09
CA ASN A 100 25.52 -3.95 15.42
C ASN A 100 26.58 -4.84 16.08
N ARG A 101 26.37 -6.16 16.12
CA ARG A 101 27.38 -7.10 16.67
C ARG A 101 28.75 -6.96 16.01
N ARG A 102 28.78 -6.85 14.68
CA ARG A 102 30.04 -6.64 13.94
C ARG A 102 30.69 -5.29 14.28
N MET A 103 29.90 -4.27 14.52
CA MET A 103 30.40 -2.95 14.91
C MET A 103 30.95 -2.94 16.33
N ASP A 104 30.32 -3.66 17.24
CA ASP A 104 30.79 -3.86 18.61
C ASP A 104 32.12 -4.62 18.61
N GLU A 105 32.19 -5.77 17.93
CA GLU A 105 33.43 -6.56 17.77
C GLU A 105 34.57 -5.71 17.18
N ARG A 106 34.25 -4.87 16.19
CA ARG A 106 35.25 -3.99 15.57
C ARG A 106 35.70 -2.88 16.52
N SER A 107 34.80 -2.34 17.35
CA SER A 107 35.13 -1.34 18.36
C SER A 107 36.04 -1.93 19.42
N GLU A 108 35.71 -3.12 19.93
CA GLU A 108 36.55 -3.86 20.89
C GLU A 108 37.96 -4.11 20.34
N HIS A 109 38.06 -4.55 19.08
CA HIS A 109 39.36 -4.76 18.43
C HIS A 109 40.18 -3.46 18.27
N ILE A 110 39.50 -2.34 17.99
CA ILE A 110 40.16 -1.03 17.93
C ILE A 110 40.66 -0.61 19.30
N ASP A 111 39.84 -0.76 20.35
CA ASP A 111 40.21 -0.42 21.72
C ASP A 111 41.40 -1.26 22.20
N GLU A 112 41.43 -2.55 21.89
CA GLU A 112 42.56 -3.43 22.18
C GLU A 112 43.84 -2.93 21.49
N LYS A 113 43.75 -2.62 20.19
CA LYS A 113 44.89 -2.15 19.40
C LYS A 113 45.40 -0.80 19.88
N LEU A 114 44.51 0.12 20.26
CA LEU A 114 44.85 1.40 20.87
C LEU A 114 45.53 1.20 22.22
N GLY A 115 45.04 0.27 23.05
CA GLY A 115 45.67 -0.13 24.30
C GLY A 115 47.09 -0.65 24.11
N GLN A 116 47.30 -1.54 23.13
CA GLN A 116 48.63 -2.05 22.77
C GLN A 116 49.56 -0.93 22.27
N MET A 117 49.05 0.00 21.46
CA MET A 117 49.80 1.16 20.98
C MET A 117 50.22 2.07 22.12
N ASN A 118 49.32 2.38 23.06
CA ASN A 118 49.63 3.18 24.25
C ASN A 118 50.73 2.52 25.10
N ALA A 119 50.62 1.21 25.37
CA ALA A 119 51.65 0.48 26.11
C ALA A 119 53.02 0.52 25.40
N ARG A 120 53.03 0.42 24.06
CA ARG A 120 54.27 0.55 23.27
C ARG A 120 54.85 1.97 23.32
N ILE A 121 54.01 2.99 23.27
CA ILE A 121 54.43 4.39 23.42
C ILE A 121 55.06 4.63 24.80
N ASP A 122 54.45 4.09 25.86
CA ASP A 122 55.00 4.20 27.21
C ASP A 122 56.37 3.53 27.34
N GLN A 123 56.54 2.34 26.74
CA GLN A 123 57.84 1.66 26.69
C GLN A 123 58.90 2.48 25.95
N VAL A 124 58.53 3.08 24.81
CA VAL A 124 59.45 3.94 24.04
C VAL A 124 59.79 5.20 24.82
N HIS A 125 58.82 5.83 25.47
CA HIS A 125 59.06 7.01 26.32
C HIS A 125 60.00 6.68 27.48
N GLU A 126 59.85 5.53 28.13
CA GLU A 126 60.72 5.15 29.23
C GLU A 126 62.15 4.84 28.76
N ALA A 127 62.29 4.12 27.64
CA ALA A 127 63.60 3.90 27.02
C ALA A 127 64.29 5.22 26.63
N MET A 128 63.52 6.16 26.06
CA MET A 128 64.03 7.49 25.71
C MET A 128 64.45 8.28 26.95
N ARG A 129 63.69 8.23 28.05
CA ARG A 129 64.07 8.89 29.32
C ARG A 129 65.38 8.36 29.88
N VAL A 130 65.56 7.04 29.89
CA VAL A 130 66.82 6.42 30.34
C VAL A 130 67.98 6.90 29.46
N GLN A 131 67.78 6.91 28.13
CA GLN A 131 68.78 7.42 27.19
C GLN A 131 69.09 8.90 27.42
N THR A 132 68.08 9.76 27.59
CA THR A 132 68.27 11.20 27.88
C THR A 132 69.04 11.42 29.17
N ARG A 133 68.74 10.66 30.24
CA ARG A 133 69.47 10.78 31.51
C ARG A 133 70.95 10.45 31.35
N TRP A 134 71.27 9.42 30.58
CA TRP A 134 72.65 9.02 30.35
C TRP A 134 73.40 10.02 29.45
N THR A 135 72.80 10.50 28.37
CA THR A 135 73.43 11.50 27.48
C THR A 135 73.61 12.86 28.13
N VAL A 136 72.67 13.31 28.96
CA VAL A 136 72.86 14.54 29.76
C VAL A 136 74.03 14.37 30.72
N GLY A 137 74.17 13.21 31.36
CA GLY A 137 75.31 12.88 32.22
C GLY A 137 76.65 12.91 31.49
N THR A 138 76.73 12.35 30.27
CA THR A 138 77.97 12.37 29.48
C THR A 138 78.32 13.78 29.01
N ILE A 139 77.34 14.58 28.56
CA ILE A 139 77.55 15.98 28.17
C ILE A 139 78.08 16.80 29.37
N ALA A 140 77.48 16.64 30.55
CA ALA A 140 77.92 17.31 31.76
C ALA A 140 79.37 16.93 32.14
N LEU A 141 79.72 15.64 32.07
CA LEU A 141 81.07 15.15 32.33
C LEU A 141 82.10 15.80 31.37
N PHE A 142 81.85 15.76 30.06
CA PHE A 142 82.72 16.40 29.08
C PHE A 142 82.88 17.90 29.36
N GLY A 143 81.80 18.60 29.71
CA GLY A 143 81.84 20.00 30.12
C GLY A 143 82.77 20.24 31.30
N THR A 144 82.66 19.43 32.36
CA THR A 144 83.55 19.55 33.54
C THR A 144 85.02 19.31 33.20
N ILE A 145 85.31 18.33 32.33
CA ILE A 145 86.68 18.04 31.88
C ILE A 145 87.26 19.26 31.16
N VAL A 146 86.50 19.86 30.23
CA VAL A 146 86.93 21.06 29.51
C VAL A 146 87.20 22.22 30.46
N THR A 147 86.34 22.45 31.46
CA THR A 147 86.54 23.52 32.45
C THR A 147 87.81 23.31 33.27
N VAL A 148 88.09 22.08 33.73
CA VAL A 148 89.31 21.76 34.50
C VAL A 148 90.57 21.97 33.65
N LEU A 149 90.56 21.52 32.40
CA LEU A 149 91.69 21.71 31.48
C LEU A 149 92.00 23.19 31.25
N LEU A 150 90.98 24.03 31.07
CA LEU A 150 91.14 25.48 30.94
C LEU A 150 91.73 26.10 32.21
N ALA A 151 91.29 25.68 33.40
CA ALA A 151 91.82 26.19 34.66
C ALA A 151 93.31 25.84 34.85
N ILE A 152 93.71 24.61 34.51
CA ILE A 152 95.12 24.19 34.53
C ILE A 152 95.94 25.02 33.55
N ALA A 153 95.45 25.21 32.32
CA ALA A 153 96.14 25.99 31.30
C ALA A 153 96.37 27.45 31.75
N GLN A 154 95.38 28.09 32.38
CA GLN A 154 95.51 29.44 32.94
C GLN A 154 96.55 29.50 34.06
N PHE A 155 96.61 28.50 34.93
CA PHE A 155 97.59 28.44 36.02
C PHE A 155 99.03 28.24 35.50
N THR A 156 99.22 27.49 34.41
CA THR A 156 100.55 27.29 33.80
C THR A 156 101.05 28.47 32.96
N ALA A 157 100.15 29.37 32.54
CA ALA A 157 100.46 30.53 31.73
C ALA A 157 100.62 31.84 32.53
N GLY A 158 100.38 31.81 33.84
CA GLY A 158 100.49 32.95 34.76
C GLY A 158 101.77 32.94 35.60
#